data_AF-A0A944S2V6-F1
#
_entry.id   AF-A0A944S2V6-F1
#
_cell.length_a   1.000
_cell.length_b   1.000
_cell.length_c   1.000
_cell.angle_alpha   90.00
_cell.angle_beta   90.00
_cell.angle_gamma   90.00
#
_symmetry.space_group_name_H-M   'P 1'
#
loop_
_entity.id
_entity.type
_entity.pdbx_description
1 polymer ?
#
loop_
_entity_poly.entity_id
_entity_poly.type
_entity_poly.pdbx_seq_one_letter_code
_entity_poly.pdbx_strand_id
1 'polypeptide(L)'
;MTTGSSTGAPLDEGLRQQLWGRVEQRLSQGETLATQGRLLHALKDAYLTVIGVSASGGAREDLNLMVRTVCQAQPERYLARGVQNAVERAFVSGVRRLQWQRLTVKRHGFAAVDGFLRRRRIQSFLADIRLDPALIDIGACVRRGESALTDPSRPTAAQASAAPAADAIEVDAEVQTAIDAGWVTTEEVQQRLQQAQTEAVQLLDSMRLIGRPYDQLLKHLVRHRGHVLGDGDDDRTPLLAGFTEKLVLLDQAVAAIEGKDAELRLLTLRLPPYDDLGELPTDANAISVEESFVDALRGPASELATREAEGRELALLLAALLSASPLRLKIRLLMANRQLDEATSEVESCYARDATPDTARQLAQALVGRRLEQLRLNASLEERSALHKRAEGLVMSVEQRWLATRPDAAEDGQNAADPEADPAAEEAVDDLSDYEKRNGSLFTTVNIRVGMRRSQVASAVIPDPDQQGRMVMAERDPESGRLVPQMARNRRRFVEQQPDGTWQTLT
;
A
#
# COMPACT_ATOMS: atom_id res chain seq x y z
N MET A 1 -11.45 -50.19 -23.51
CA MET A 1 -11.32 -48.76 -23.87
C MET A 1 -12.71 -48.17 -23.92
N THR A 2 -13.18 -47.62 -22.80
CA THR A 2 -14.46 -46.93 -22.66
C THR A 2 -14.13 -45.47 -22.39
N THR A 3 -14.20 -44.65 -23.44
CA THR A 3 -14.10 -43.19 -23.35
C THR A 3 -15.40 -42.65 -22.77
N GLY A 4 -15.43 -42.47 -21.45
CA GLY A 4 -16.51 -41.76 -20.76
C GLY A 4 -16.46 -40.28 -21.11
N SER A 5 -17.36 -39.86 -22.00
CA SER A 5 -17.66 -38.45 -22.26
C SER A 5 -18.36 -37.87 -21.03
N SER A 6 -17.59 -37.20 -20.16
CA SER A 6 -18.10 -36.41 -19.05
C SER A 6 -18.49 -35.02 -19.58
N THR A 7 -19.61 -34.95 -20.29
CA THR A 7 -20.37 -33.69 -20.38
C THR A 7 -21.08 -33.53 -19.05
N GLY A 8 -20.47 -32.79 -18.13
CA GLY A 8 -21.01 -32.52 -16.79
C GLY A 8 -22.41 -31.92 -16.92
N ALA A 9 -23.42 -32.63 -16.42
CA ALA A 9 -24.77 -32.09 -16.34
C ALA A 9 -24.74 -30.84 -15.45
N PRO A 10 -25.44 -29.75 -15.85
CA PRO A 10 -25.52 -28.54 -15.04
C PRO A 10 -26.07 -28.86 -13.65
N LEU A 11 -25.49 -28.26 -12.61
CA LEU A 11 -25.97 -28.40 -11.22
C LEU A 11 -27.48 -28.20 -11.16
N ASP A 12 -28.18 -29.12 -10.48
CA ASP A 12 -29.63 -29.08 -10.28
C ASP A 12 -30.08 -27.74 -9.65
N GLU A 13 -31.22 -27.22 -10.09
CA GLU A 13 -31.73 -25.91 -9.66
C GLU A 13 -32.08 -25.89 -8.15
N GLY A 14 -32.58 -27.01 -7.61
CA GLY A 14 -32.84 -27.14 -6.18
C GLY A 14 -31.56 -27.05 -5.36
N LEU A 15 -30.48 -27.70 -5.82
CA LEU A 15 -29.17 -27.58 -5.19
C LEU A 15 -28.64 -26.14 -5.27
N ARG A 16 -28.77 -25.45 -6.41
CA ARG A 16 -28.34 -24.05 -6.54
C ARG A 16 -29.03 -23.13 -5.54
N GLN A 17 -30.34 -23.27 -5.38
CA GLN A 17 -31.11 -22.49 -4.40
C GLN A 17 -30.65 -22.78 -2.96
N GLN A 18 -30.40 -24.05 -2.63
CA GLN A 18 -29.91 -24.44 -1.32
C GLN A 18 -28.52 -23.84 -1.02
N LEU A 19 -27.62 -23.83 -2.00
CA LEU A 19 -26.27 -23.26 -1.85
C LEU A 19 -26.33 -21.75 -1.63
N TRP A 20 -27.11 -21.03 -2.43
CA TRP A 20 -27.28 -19.58 -2.24
C TRP A 20 -28.00 -19.24 -0.95
N GLY A 21 -28.98 -20.03 -0.51
CA GLY A 21 -29.62 -19.85 0.80
C GLY A 21 -28.62 -19.89 1.96
N ARG A 22 -27.61 -20.77 1.90
CA ARG A 22 -26.52 -20.79 2.89
C ARG A 22 -25.61 -19.57 2.79
N VAL A 23 -25.31 -19.09 1.59
CA VAL A 23 -24.54 -17.84 1.40
C VAL A 23 -25.31 -16.63 1.95
N GLU A 24 -26.62 -16.57 1.75
CA GLU A 24 -27.49 -15.53 2.32
C GLU A 24 -27.49 -15.58 3.85
N GLN A 25 -27.55 -16.78 4.42
CA GLN A 25 -27.44 -16.96 5.85
C GLN A 25 -26.10 -16.41 6.37
N ARG A 26 -24.98 -16.76 5.74
CA ARG A 26 -23.64 -16.24 6.08
C ARG A 26 -23.57 -14.70 6.00
N LEU A 27 -24.12 -14.12 4.93
CA LEU A 27 -24.20 -12.66 4.76
C LEU A 27 -25.10 -11.98 5.80
N SER A 28 -26.22 -12.61 6.18
CA SER A 28 -27.11 -12.11 7.22
C SER A 28 -26.47 -12.11 8.60
N GLN A 29 -25.58 -13.08 8.86
CA GLN A 29 -24.76 -13.20 10.07
C GLN A 29 -23.59 -12.20 10.11
N GLY A 30 -23.40 -11.41 9.05
CA GLY A 30 -22.37 -10.37 8.99
C GLY A 30 -21.03 -10.84 8.46
N GLU A 31 -20.99 -11.96 7.71
CA GLU A 31 -19.76 -12.41 7.05
C GLU A 31 -19.37 -11.51 5.87
N THR A 32 -18.06 -11.30 5.69
CA THR A 32 -17.51 -10.33 4.73
C THR A 32 -17.14 -10.98 3.40
N LEU A 33 -18.16 -11.29 2.59
CA LEU A 33 -17.99 -11.85 1.24
C LEU A 33 -17.85 -10.75 0.18
N ALA A 34 -16.88 -9.86 0.37
CA ALA A 34 -16.72 -8.62 -0.41
C ALA A 34 -16.17 -8.81 -1.84
N THR A 35 -15.85 -10.04 -2.25
CA THR A 35 -15.31 -10.35 -3.58
C THR A 35 -16.00 -11.57 -4.18
N GLN A 36 -16.01 -11.66 -5.52
CA GLN A 36 -16.50 -12.86 -6.21
C GLN A 36 -15.74 -14.12 -5.80
N GLY A 37 -14.44 -14.01 -5.51
CA GLY A 37 -13.63 -15.12 -5.02
C GLY A 37 -14.10 -15.66 -3.67
N ARG A 38 -14.47 -14.77 -2.74
CA ARG A 38 -15.03 -15.14 -1.43
C ARG A 38 -16.44 -15.73 -1.54
N LEU A 39 -17.28 -15.17 -2.41
CA LEU A 39 -18.60 -15.76 -2.69
C LEU A 39 -18.47 -17.17 -3.28
N LEU A 40 -17.53 -17.36 -4.21
CA LEU A 40 -17.22 -18.67 -4.77
C LEU A 40 -16.68 -19.64 -3.73
N HIS A 41 -15.80 -19.19 -2.83
CA HIS A 41 -15.32 -20.02 -1.73
C HIS A 41 -16.47 -20.44 -0.83
N ALA A 42 -17.31 -19.48 -0.41
CA ALA A 42 -18.46 -19.76 0.43
C ALA A 42 -19.45 -20.74 -0.22
N LEU A 43 -19.63 -20.67 -1.54
CA LEU A 43 -20.42 -21.65 -2.31
C LEU A 43 -19.76 -23.02 -2.38
N LYS A 44 -18.44 -23.10 -2.53
CA LYS A 44 -17.71 -24.38 -2.51
C LYS A 44 -17.76 -25.03 -1.14
N ASP A 45 -17.65 -24.24 -0.07
CA ASP A 45 -17.84 -24.73 1.30
C ASP A 45 -19.26 -25.24 1.47
N ALA A 46 -20.26 -24.45 1.07
CA ALA A 46 -21.66 -24.87 1.12
C ALA A 46 -21.89 -26.17 0.33
N TYR A 47 -21.27 -26.31 -0.85
CA TYR A 47 -21.33 -27.51 -1.68
C TYR A 47 -20.71 -28.71 -0.96
N LEU A 48 -19.51 -28.56 -0.41
CA LEU A 48 -18.85 -29.58 0.38
C LEU A 48 -19.73 -30.00 1.58
N THR A 49 -20.38 -29.05 2.26
CA THR A 49 -21.28 -29.35 3.38
C THR A 49 -22.58 -30.04 2.96
N VAL A 50 -23.17 -29.73 1.79
CA VAL A 50 -24.38 -30.42 1.31
C VAL A 50 -24.04 -31.81 0.77
N ILE A 51 -23.02 -31.92 -0.07
CA ILE A 51 -22.72 -33.10 -0.88
C ILE A 51 -21.72 -34.04 -0.18
N GLY A 52 -20.93 -33.51 0.76
CA GLY A 52 -19.86 -34.25 1.45
C GLY A 52 -18.57 -34.40 0.64
N VAL A 53 -18.51 -33.85 -0.58
CA VAL A 53 -17.34 -33.94 -1.47
C VAL A 53 -17.00 -32.58 -2.07
N SER A 54 -15.70 -32.29 -2.21
CA SER A 54 -15.21 -31.05 -2.81
C SER A 54 -15.60 -30.94 -4.28
N ALA A 55 -16.09 -29.77 -4.69
CA ALA A 55 -16.44 -29.51 -6.08
C ALA A 55 -15.22 -29.65 -7.01
N SER A 56 -15.32 -30.54 -8.00
CA SER A 56 -14.30 -30.81 -9.01
C SER A 56 -14.90 -30.86 -10.42
N GLY A 57 -14.06 -30.69 -11.45
CA GLY A 57 -14.48 -30.73 -12.85
C GLY A 57 -15.63 -29.76 -13.17
N GLY A 58 -16.68 -30.26 -13.84
CA GLY A 58 -17.85 -29.48 -14.26
C GLY A 58 -18.59 -28.79 -13.12
N ALA A 59 -18.71 -29.41 -11.94
CA ALA A 59 -19.35 -28.78 -10.79
C ALA A 59 -18.61 -27.50 -10.34
N ARG A 60 -17.27 -27.48 -10.43
CA ARG A 60 -16.48 -26.29 -10.11
C ARG A 60 -16.70 -25.17 -11.15
N GLU A 61 -16.81 -25.53 -12.42
CA GLU A 61 -17.09 -24.57 -13.51
C GLU A 61 -18.50 -24.00 -13.39
N ASP A 62 -19.49 -24.82 -13.07
CA ASP A 62 -20.86 -24.39 -12.81
C ASP A 62 -20.94 -23.42 -11.63
N LEU A 63 -20.27 -23.72 -10.50
CA LEU A 63 -20.21 -22.79 -9.37
C LEU A 63 -19.57 -21.45 -9.75
N ASN A 64 -18.49 -21.48 -10.55
CA ASN A 64 -17.86 -20.25 -11.06
C ASN A 64 -18.84 -19.44 -11.94
N LEU A 65 -19.51 -20.10 -12.87
CA LEU A 65 -20.46 -19.47 -13.78
C LEU A 65 -21.65 -18.88 -13.01
N MET A 66 -22.15 -19.62 -12.02
CA MET A 66 -23.24 -19.21 -11.16
C MET A 66 -22.89 -17.93 -10.39
N VAL A 67 -21.71 -17.86 -9.75
CA VAL A 67 -21.25 -16.64 -9.06
C VAL A 67 -21.19 -15.45 -10.01
N ARG A 68 -20.57 -15.63 -11.18
CA ARG A 68 -20.44 -14.54 -12.16
C ARG A 68 -21.80 -14.04 -12.63
N THR A 69 -22.72 -14.95 -12.93
CA THR A 69 -24.07 -14.62 -13.41
C THR A 69 -24.86 -13.87 -12.34
N VAL A 70 -24.87 -14.39 -11.10
CA VAL A 70 -25.61 -13.78 -9.99
C VAL A 70 -25.02 -12.43 -9.59
N CYS A 71 -23.68 -12.31 -9.54
CA CYS A 71 -23.03 -11.04 -9.20
C CYS A 71 -23.23 -9.95 -10.27
N GLN A 72 -23.44 -10.34 -11.53
CA GLN A 72 -23.76 -9.41 -12.61
C GLN A 72 -25.25 -9.03 -12.61
N ALA A 73 -26.13 -9.97 -12.31
CA ALA A 73 -27.58 -9.74 -12.33
C ALA A 73 -28.10 -9.03 -11.08
N GLN A 74 -27.52 -9.30 -9.91
CA GLN A 74 -27.96 -8.79 -8.60
C GLN A 74 -26.76 -8.42 -7.71
N PRO A 75 -25.91 -7.45 -8.11
CA PRO A 75 -24.77 -7.01 -7.30
C PRO A 75 -25.20 -6.49 -5.93
N GLU A 76 -26.38 -5.87 -5.82
CA GLU A 76 -26.94 -5.34 -4.58
C GLU A 76 -27.24 -6.42 -3.52
N ARG A 77 -27.60 -7.64 -3.94
CA ARG A 77 -28.04 -8.70 -3.00
C ARG A 77 -26.86 -9.37 -2.29
N TYR A 78 -25.78 -9.64 -3.03
CA TYR A 78 -24.66 -10.44 -2.52
C TYR A 78 -23.39 -9.62 -2.34
N LEU A 79 -22.91 -8.97 -3.42
CA LEU A 79 -21.65 -8.22 -3.37
C LEU A 79 -21.78 -6.96 -2.52
N ALA A 80 -22.83 -6.15 -2.72
CA ALA A 80 -23.04 -4.94 -1.92
C ALA A 80 -23.22 -5.29 -0.45
N ARG A 81 -23.96 -6.36 -0.14
CA ARG A 81 -24.12 -6.83 1.24
C ARG A 81 -22.81 -7.32 1.86
N GLY A 82 -22.01 -8.08 1.12
CA GLY A 82 -20.69 -8.54 1.58
C GLY A 82 -19.71 -7.38 1.81
N VAL A 83 -19.71 -6.37 0.94
CA VAL A 83 -18.94 -5.14 1.10
C VAL A 83 -19.46 -4.31 2.27
N GLN A 84 -20.78 -4.18 2.42
CA GLN A 84 -21.40 -3.48 3.55
C GLN A 84 -20.98 -4.12 4.88
N ASN A 85 -21.03 -5.45 5.00
CA ASN A 85 -20.54 -6.16 6.18
C ASN A 85 -19.05 -5.86 6.45
N ALA A 86 -18.24 -5.74 5.40
CA ALA A 86 -16.82 -5.39 5.55
C ALA A 86 -16.61 -3.94 6.02
N VAL A 87 -17.39 -3.00 5.49
CA VAL A 87 -17.38 -1.58 5.91
C VAL A 87 -17.89 -1.45 7.34
N GLU A 88 -18.95 -2.18 7.71
CA GLU A 88 -19.48 -2.26 9.07
C GLU A 88 -18.41 -2.69 10.07
N ARG A 89 -17.73 -3.81 9.80
CA ARG A 89 -16.64 -4.30 10.67
C ARG A 89 -15.48 -3.33 10.76
N ALA A 90 -14.99 -2.83 9.62
CA ALA A 90 -13.89 -1.86 9.60
C ALA A 90 -14.24 -0.57 10.36
N PHE A 91 -15.49 -0.10 10.23
CA PHE A 91 -15.98 1.06 10.97
C PHE A 91 -16.04 0.80 12.47
N VAL A 92 -16.58 -0.35 12.90
CA VAL A 92 -16.61 -0.76 14.32
C VAL A 92 -15.20 -0.86 14.89
N SER A 93 -14.26 -1.48 14.17
CA SER A 93 -12.85 -1.55 14.55
C SER A 93 -12.24 -0.16 14.69
N GLY A 94 -12.49 0.74 13.73
CA GLY A 94 -12.04 2.13 13.79
C GLY A 94 -12.62 2.92 14.97
N VAL A 95 -13.92 2.77 15.24
CA VAL A 95 -14.62 3.37 16.40
C VAL A 95 -13.97 2.92 17.71
N ARG A 96 -13.68 1.62 17.85
CA ARG A 96 -13.03 1.07 19.05
C ARG A 96 -11.60 1.57 19.20
N ARG A 97 -10.79 1.49 18.13
CA ARG A 97 -9.39 1.92 18.14
C ARG A 97 -9.23 3.40 18.48
N LEU A 98 -10.13 4.24 17.97
CA LEU A 98 -10.14 5.67 18.25
C LEU A 98 -10.91 6.02 19.54
N GLN A 99 -11.43 5.02 20.26
CA GLN A 99 -12.23 5.18 21.47
C GLN A 99 -13.39 6.16 21.29
N TRP A 100 -14.06 6.11 20.14
CA TRP A 100 -15.19 7.00 19.86
C TRP A 100 -16.37 6.68 20.76
N GLN A 101 -16.89 7.71 21.40
CA GLN A 101 -18.12 7.62 22.18
C GLN A 101 -19.34 7.63 21.26
N ARG A 102 -20.49 7.15 21.79
CA ARG A 102 -21.75 7.07 21.02
C ARG A 102 -22.15 8.40 20.39
N LEU A 103 -21.94 9.52 21.07
CA LEU A 103 -22.25 10.85 20.54
C LEU A 103 -21.34 11.22 19.35
N THR A 104 -20.06 10.84 19.41
CA THR A 104 -19.09 11.03 18.33
C THR A 104 -19.47 10.21 17.10
N VAL A 105 -19.88 8.95 17.30
CA VAL A 105 -20.38 8.09 16.21
C VAL A 105 -21.62 8.69 15.55
N LYS A 106 -22.59 9.18 16.33
CA LYS A 106 -23.79 9.87 15.80
C LYS A 106 -23.44 11.11 14.96
N ARG A 107 -22.49 11.90 15.44
CA ARG A 107 -22.14 13.20 14.82
C ARG A 107 -21.23 13.05 13.60
N HIS A 108 -20.29 12.12 13.64
CA HIS A 108 -19.22 12.02 12.65
C HIS A 108 -19.20 10.70 11.87
N GLY A 109 -19.96 9.69 12.30
CA GLY A 109 -19.95 8.36 11.69
C GLY A 109 -20.32 8.37 10.21
N PHE A 110 -21.36 9.13 9.84
CA PHE A 110 -21.78 9.21 8.44
C PHE A 110 -20.67 9.80 7.55
N ALA A 111 -20.08 10.92 7.97
CA ALA A 111 -18.97 11.56 7.26
C ALA A 111 -17.71 10.68 7.23
N ALA A 112 -17.46 9.90 8.28
CA ALA A 112 -16.33 8.98 8.35
C ALA A 112 -16.46 7.82 7.35
N VAL A 113 -17.65 7.21 7.28
CA VAL A 113 -17.92 6.12 6.34
C VAL A 113 -17.99 6.65 4.89
N ASP A 114 -18.67 7.77 4.64
CA ASP A 114 -18.70 8.41 3.32
C ASP A 114 -17.27 8.81 2.87
N GLY A 115 -16.50 9.45 3.75
CA GLY A 115 -15.11 9.81 3.49
C GLY A 115 -14.22 8.58 3.24
N PHE A 116 -14.48 7.45 3.92
CA PHE A 116 -13.79 6.19 3.67
C PHE A 116 -14.10 5.63 2.27
N LEU A 117 -15.38 5.57 1.89
CA LEU A 117 -15.82 5.09 0.57
C LEU A 117 -15.31 5.98 -0.57
N ARG A 118 -15.12 7.28 -0.32
CA ARG A 118 -14.55 8.24 -1.28
C ARG A 118 -13.03 8.17 -1.44
N ARG A 119 -12.32 7.40 -0.62
CA ARG A 119 -10.87 7.25 -0.80
C ARG A 119 -10.59 6.62 -2.15
N ARG A 120 -9.66 7.20 -2.92
CA ARG A 120 -9.29 6.71 -4.27
C ARG A 120 -9.01 5.21 -4.32
N ARG A 121 -8.37 4.65 -3.30
CA ARG A 121 -8.09 3.20 -3.23
C ARG A 121 -9.35 2.35 -3.03
N ILE A 122 -10.32 2.83 -2.24
CA ILE A 122 -11.61 2.16 -2.05
C ILE A 122 -12.46 2.28 -3.31
N GLN A 123 -12.53 3.46 -3.92
CA GLN A 123 -13.22 3.64 -5.20
C GLN A 123 -12.65 2.73 -6.30
N SER A 124 -11.32 2.61 -6.39
CA SER A 124 -10.68 1.68 -7.31
C SER A 124 -11.09 0.23 -7.02
N PHE A 125 -11.06 -0.19 -5.75
CA PHE A 125 -11.50 -1.53 -5.36
C PHE A 125 -12.97 -1.80 -5.74
N LEU A 126 -13.88 -0.86 -5.47
CA LEU A 126 -15.30 -0.97 -5.80
C LEU A 126 -15.53 -1.04 -7.33
N ALA A 127 -14.79 -0.23 -8.09
CA ALA A 127 -14.81 -0.28 -9.56
C ALA A 127 -14.34 -1.65 -10.10
N ASP A 128 -13.29 -2.22 -9.53
CA ASP A 128 -12.76 -3.53 -9.95
C ASP A 128 -13.76 -4.66 -9.75
N ILE A 129 -14.49 -4.65 -8.63
CA ILE A 129 -15.55 -5.63 -8.35
C ILE A 129 -16.88 -5.26 -9.01
N ARG A 130 -16.93 -4.15 -9.76
CA ARG A 130 -18.10 -3.60 -10.47
C ARG A 130 -19.29 -3.29 -9.56
N LEU A 131 -19.01 -2.74 -8.38
CA LEU A 131 -20.02 -2.35 -7.41
C LEU A 131 -20.17 -0.83 -7.36
N ASP A 132 -21.40 -0.34 -7.51
CA ASP A 132 -21.72 1.07 -7.28
C ASP A 132 -21.66 1.38 -5.77
N PRO A 133 -20.84 2.37 -5.33
CA PRO A 133 -20.79 2.79 -3.93
C PRO A 133 -22.15 3.19 -3.35
N ALA A 134 -23.09 3.65 -4.18
CA ALA A 134 -24.43 4.06 -3.74
C ALA A 134 -25.27 2.90 -3.19
N LEU A 135 -24.90 1.65 -3.49
CA LEU A 135 -25.58 0.45 -2.99
C LEU A 135 -25.21 0.11 -1.54
N ILE A 136 -24.23 0.80 -0.95
CA ILE A 136 -23.80 0.57 0.43
C ILE A 136 -24.63 1.47 1.37
N ASP A 137 -25.44 0.88 2.25
CA ASP A 137 -26.21 1.64 3.24
C ASP A 137 -25.29 2.16 4.37
N ILE A 138 -24.79 3.39 4.19
CA ILE A 138 -23.98 4.11 5.18
C ILE A 138 -24.70 4.23 6.53
N GLY A 139 -26.02 4.43 6.51
CA GLY A 139 -26.83 4.53 7.73
C GLY A 139 -26.83 3.23 8.52
N ALA A 140 -26.93 2.09 7.85
CA ALA A 140 -26.79 0.78 8.50
C ALA A 140 -25.40 0.59 9.12
N CYS A 141 -24.35 1.01 8.43
CA CYS A 141 -22.98 0.96 8.95
C CYS A 141 -22.83 1.75 10.26
N VAL A 142 -23.35 2.98 10.30
CA VAL A 142 -23.28 3.83 11.49
C VAL A 142 -24.12 3.27 12.63
N ARG A 143 -25.36 2.82 12.35
CA ARG A 143 -26.23 2.18 13.36
C ARG A 143 -25.54 0.98 14.01
N ARG A 144 -24.86 0.15 13.22
CA ARG A 144 -24.11 -1.00 13.74
C ARG A 144 -22.91 -0.59 14.60
N GLY A 145 -22.20 0.47 14.21
CA GLY A 145 -21.15 1.10 15.04
C GLY A 145 -21.67 1.61 16.38
N GLU A 146 -22.87 2.21 16.41
CA GLU A 146 -23.51 2.64 17.66
C GLU A 146 -23.93 1.46 18.54
N SER A 147 -24.53 0.41 17.94
CA SER A 147 -24.91 -0.81 18.66
C SER A 147 -23.69 -1.48 19.29
N ALA A 148 -22.55 -1.51 18.58
CA ALA A 148 -21.31 -2.08 19.07
C ALA A 148 -20.67 -1.33 20.26
N LEU A 149 -21.12 -0.11 20.56
CA LEU A 149 -20.72 0.66 21.75
C LEU A 149 -21.66 0.46 22.94
N THR A 150 -22.86 -0.05 22.70
CA THR A 150 -23.87 -0.30 23.75
C THR A 150 -23.72 -1.70 24.33
N ASP A 151 -22.98 -2.56 23.63
CA ASP A 151 -22.65 -3.93 24.01
C ASP A 151 -21.14 -3.99 24.34
N PRO A 152 -20.75 -3.78 25.62
CA PRO A 152 -19.34 -3.69 26.03
C PRO A 152 -18.60 -5.04 25.94
N SER A 153 -19.26 -6.10 25.51
CA SER A 153 -18.78 -7.47 25.62
C SER A 153 -17.75 -7.88 24.56
N ARG A 154 -16.87 -6.97 24.12
CA ARG A 154 -15.78 -7.32 23.19
C ARG A 154 -14.52 -6.43 23.31
N PRO A 155 -13.54 -6.80 24.17
CA PRO A 155 -12.20 -6.23 24.16
C PRO A 155 -11.28 -6.89 23.12
N THR A 156 -10.25 -6.15 22.71
CA THR A 156 -9.19 -6.45 21.72
C THR A 156 -8.09 -7.41 22.22
N ALA A 157 -7.48 -8.13 21.28
CA ALA A 157 -6.44 -9.15 21.42
C ALA A 157 -5.05 -8.68 21.91
N ALA A 158 -4.96 -7.74 22.86
CA ALA A 158 -3.69 -7.26 23.41
C ALA A 158 -3.21 -8.03 24.66
N GLN A 159 -3.89 -9.11 25.08
CA GLN A 159 -3.52 -9.90 26.27
C GLN A 159 -3.56 -11.42 26.10
N ALA A 160 -3.74 -11.97 24.90
CA ALA A 160 -3.75 -13.43 24.71
C ALA A 160 -2.51 -13.88 23.93
N SER A 161 -1.36 -13.92 24.61
CA SER A 161 -0.19 -14.66 24.16
C SER A 161 0.11 -15.79 25.15
N ALA A 162 -0.70 -16.85 25.08
CA ALA A 162 -0.33 -18.20 25.50
C ALA A 162 -1.35 -19.17 24.89
N ALA A 163 -0.92 -19.97 23.92
CA ALA A 163 -1.71 -21.11 23.45
C ALA A 163 -1.74 -22.20 24.54
N PRO A 164 -2.86 -22.94 24.65
CA PRO A 164 -2.71 -24.39 24.75
C PRO A 164 -3.61 -25.17 23.79
N ALA A 165 -3.20 -26.41 23.58
CA ALA A 165 -3.77 -27.40 22.67
C ALA A 165 -5.16 -27.86 23.09
N ALA A 166 -5.89 -28.40 22.10
CA ALA A 166 -7.23 -28.94 22.21
C ALA A 166 -7.36 -30.06 23.27
N ASP A 167 -8.18 -29.84 24.29
CA ASP A 167 -9.35 -30.65 24.66
C ASP A 167 -10.01 -30.07 25.92
N ALA A 168 -11.35 -29.95 25.91
CA ALA A 168 -12.23 -29.31 26.91
C ALA A 168 -11.97 -27.81 27.16
N ILE A 169 -13.01 -26.97 27.07
CA ILE A 169 -12.92 -25.52 27.33
C ILE A 169 -12.74 -25.31 28.85
N GLU A 170 -11.49 -25.43 29.33
CA GLU A 170 -11.10 -24.88 30.63
C GLU A 170 -10.86 -23.37 30.47
N VAL A 171 -11.66 -22.61 31.20
CA VAL A 171 -11.59 -21.15 31.23
C VAL A 171 -10.39 -20.76 32.10
N ASP A 172 -9.51 -19.91 31.57
CA ASP A 172 -8.31 -19.44 32.26
C ASP A 172 -8.65 -18.84 33.65
N ALA A 173 -7.75 -18.98 34.64
CA ALA A 173 -8.03 -18.66 36.04
C ALA A 173 -8.38 -17.17 36.27
N GLU A 174 -7.84 -16.28 35.44
CA GLU A 174 -8.22 -14.85 35.43
C GLU A 174 -9.63 -14.61 34.86
N VAL A 175 -10.04 -15.40 33.87
CA VAL A 175 -11.38 -15.30 33.29
C VAL A 175 -12.42 -15.93 34.21
N GLN A 176 -12.05 -17.02 34.90
CA GLN A 176 -12.90 -17.66 35.91
C GLN A 176 -13.13 -16.72 37.11
N THR A 177 -12.09 -16.01 37.58
CA THR A 177 -12.25 -14.99 38.63
C THR A 177 -13.10 -13.79 38.20
N ALA A 178 -13.05 -13.39 36.93
CA ALA A 178 -13.93 -12.35 36.38
C ALA A 178 -15.40 -12.81 36.27
N ILE A 179 -15.63 -14.09 35.96
CA ILE A 179 -16.96 -14.73 35.99
C ILE A 179 -17.49 -14.80 37.43
N ASP A 180 -16.67 -15.28 38.36
CA ASP A 180 -17.02 -15.44 39.77
C ASP A 180 -17.32 -14.09 40.45
N ALA A 181 -16.65 -13.02 40.01
CA ALA A 181 -16.88 -11.66 40.49
C ALA A 181 -18.03 -10.92 39.74
N GLY A 182 -18.69 -11.58 38.78
CA GLY A 182 -19.87 -11.07 38.09
C GLY A 182 -19.61 -9.97 37.04
N TRP A 183 -18.37 -9.83 36.57
CA TRP A 183 -17.98 -8.81 35.59
C TRP A 183 -18.24 -9.24 34.14
N VAL A 184 -18.29 -10.55 33.88
CA VAL A 184 -18.56 -11.15 32.56
C VAL A 184 -19.35 -12.44 32.77
N THR A 185 -20.36 -12.69 31.96
CA THR A 185 -21.12 -13.95 32.01
C THR A 185 -20.41 -15.08 31.26
N THR A 186 -20.67 -16.32 31.64
CA THR A 186 -20.16 -17.52 30.95
C THR A 186 -20.58 -17.57 29.48
N GLU A 187 -21.81 -17.10 29.18
CA GLU A 187 -22.32 -17.00 27.81
C GLU A 187 -21.54 -15.97 26.97
N GLU A 188 -21.21 -14.81 27.54
CA GLU A 188 -20.39 -13.80 26.86
C GLU A 188 -18.97 -14.29 26.57
N VAL A 189 -18.36 -15.04 27.50
CA VAL A 189 -17.04 -15.64 27.29
C VAL A 189 -17.07 -16.68 26.16
N GLN A 190 -18.08 -17.56 26.14
CA GLN A 190 -18.25 -18.55 25.07
C GLN A 190 -18.52 -17.89 23.70
N GLN A 191 -19.35 -16.84 23.66
CA GLN A 191 -19.64 -16.13 22.43
C GLN A 191 -18.39 -15.42 21.87
N ARG A 192 -17.54 -14.85 22.74
CA ARG A 192 -16.25 -14.26 22.34
C ARG A 192 -15.29 -15.31 21.79
N LEU A 193 -15.18 -16.47 22.43
CA LEU A 193 -14.34 -17.57 21.97
C LEU A 193 -14.78 -18.07 20.59
N GLN A 194 -16.09 -18.25 20.39
CA GLN A 194 -16.65 -18.64 19.09
C GLN A 194 -16.38 -17.58 18.01
N GLN A 195 -16.49 -16.30 18.35
CA GLN A 195 -16.26 -15.22 17.40
C GLN A 195 -14.78 -15.09 17.02
N ALA A 196 -13.86 -15.24 17.98
CA ALA A 196 -12.42 -15.27 17.73
C ALA A 196 -12.03 -16.46 16.85
N GLN A 197 -12.55 -17.66 17.14
CA GLN A 197 -12.36 -18.84 16.29
C GLN A 197 -12.91 -18.63 14.88
N THR A 198 -14.06 -17.97 14.74
CA THR A 198 -14.64 -17.64 13.43
C THR A 198 -13.74 -16.69 12.64
N GLU A 199 -13.16 -15.68 13.29
CA GLU A 199 -12.26 -14.71 12.65
C GLU A 199 -10.92 -15.33 12.27
N ALA A 200 -10.36 -16.20 13.13
CA ALA A 200 -9.17 -17.00 12.87
C ALA A 200 -9.31 -17.86 11.62
N VAL A 201 -10.41 -18.62 11.54
CA VAL A 201 -10.73 -19.46 10.37
C VAL A 201 -10.92 -18.59 9.13
N GLN A 202 -11.61 -17.46 9.25
CA GLN A 202 -11.79 -16.52 8.13
C GLN A 202 -10.46 -15.96 7.63
N LEU A 203 -9.50 -15.65 8.52
CA LEU A 203 -8.17 -15.19 8.14
C LEU A 203 -7.42 -16.26 7.34
N LEU A 204 -7.38 -17.49 7.85
CA LEU A 204 -6.70 -18.59 7.18
C LEU A 204 -7.33 -18.88 5.82
N ASP A 205 -8.66 -18.99 5.73
CA ASP A 205 -9.35 -19.19 4.45
C ASP A 205 -9.08 -18.04 3.46
N SER A 206 -8.99 -16.81 3.97
CA SER A 206 -8.64 -15.64 3.15
C SER A 206 -7.22 -15.74 2.62
N MET A 207 -6.25 -16.12 3.44
CA MET A 207 -4.87 -16.36 3.01
C MET A 207 -4.79 -17.43 1.91
N ARG A 208 -5.68 -18.43 1.91
CA ARG A 208 -5.76 -19.45 0.85
C ARG A 208 -6.25 -18.90 -0.48
N LEU A 209 -6.99 -17.79 -0.47
CA LEU A 209 -7.49 -17.14 -1.69
C LEU A 209 -6.43 -16.33 -2.42
N ILE A 210 -5.33 -15.96 -1.76
CA ILE A 210 -4.18 -15.34 -2.42
C ILE A 210 -3.68 -16.27 -3.53
N GLY A 211 -3.58 -15.77 -4.75
CA GLY A 211 -3.24 -16.58 -5.91
C GLY A 211 -1.94 -17.38 -5.75
N ARG A 212 -1.94 -18.63 -6.25
CA ARG A 212 -0.74 -19.50 -6.31
C ARG A 212 0.50 -18.88 -6.94
N PRO A 213 0.40 -17.95 -7.93
CA PRO A 213 1.58 -17.26 -8.43
C PRO A 213 2.39 -16.57 -7.33
N TYR A 214 1.78 -16.19 -6.21
CA TYR A 214 2.49 -15.51 -5.13
C TYR A 214 3.21 -16.46 -4.16
N ASP A 215 3.11 -17.79 -4.30
CA ASP A 215 3.68 -18.74 -3.32
C ASP A 215 5.20 -18.57 -3.17
N GLN A 216 5.91 -18.30 -4.27
CA GLN A 216 7.36 -18.04 -4.23
C GLN A 216 7.69 -16.71 -3.54
N LEU A 217 6.87 -15.67 -3.76
CA LEU A 217 6.96 -14.41 -3.02
C LEU A 217 6.75 -14.63 -1.53
N LEU A 218 5.71 -15.38 -1.14
CA LEU A 218 5.42 -15.67 0.27
C LEU A 218 6.60 -16.38 0.93
N LYS A 219 7.14 -17.43 0.31
CA LYS A 219 8.31 -18.14 0.83
C LYS A 219 9.53 -17.23 0.96
N HIS A 220 9.76 -16.36 -0.04
CA HIS A 220 10.86 -15.41 0.00
C HIS A 220 10.72 -14.40 1.15
N LEU A 221 9.52 -13.88 1.40
CA LEU A 221 9.26 -12.99 2.52
C LEU A 221 9.47 -13.68 3.87
N VAL A 222 9.05 -14.95 4.00
CA VAL A 222 9.27 -15.74 5.22
C VAL A 222 10.76 -15.97 5.47
N ARG A 223 11.50 -16.40 4.45
CA ARG A 223 12.95 -16.64 4.52
C ARG A 223 13.72 -15.41 5.01
N HIS A 224 13.31 -14.23 4.54
CA HIS A 224 13.97 -12.97 4.79
C HIS A 224 13.18 -12.07 5.74
N ARG A 225 12.36 -12.64 6.64
CA ARG A 225 11.44 -11.91 7.54
C ARG A 225 12.09 -10.76 8.30
N GLY A 226 13.35 -10.91 8.71
CA GLY A 226 14.11 -9.84 9.37
C GLY A 226 14.31 -8.61 8.51
N HIS A 227 14.60 -8.78 7.22
CA HIS A 227 14.77 -7.65 6.28
C HIS A 227 13.43 -7.08 5.79
N VAL A 228 12.34 -7.82 5.97
CA VAL A 228 10.98 -7.38 5.63
C VAL A 228 10.42 -6.43 6.70
N LEU A 229 10.64 -6.77 7.98
CA LEU A 229 10.15 -6.00 9.13
C LEU A 229 11.13 -4.94 9.64
N GLY A 230 12.41 -5.06 9.31
CA GLY A 230 13.48 -4.20 9.79
C GLY A 230 13.26 -2.72 9.54
N ASP A 231 13.85 -1.90 10.40
CA ASP A 231 13.76 -0.44 10.39
C ASP A 231 14.45 0.16 9.15
N GLY A 232 14.20 1.44 8.88
CA GLY A 232 14.58 2.13 7.65
C GLY A 232 16.03 1.90 7.17
N ASP A 233 16.97 1.80 8.10
CA ASP A 233 18.41 1.65 7.85
C ASP A 233 18.93 0.20 7.75
N ASP A 234 18.08 -0.81 7.94
CA ASP A 234 18.55 -2.19 7.84
C ASP A 234 18.99 -2.54 6.42
N ASP A 235 20.13 -3.23 6.34
CA ASP A 235 20.65 -3.77 5.09
C ASP A 235 19.65 -4.79 4.53
N ARG A 236 18.96 -4.40 3.46
CA ARG A 236 17.98 -5.24 2.75
C ARG A 236 18.60 -5.94 1.55
N THR A 237 19.91 -5.81 1.33
CA THR A 237 20.61 -6.43 0.19
C THR A 237 20.32 -7.92 0.05
N PRO A 238 20.29 -8.74 1.14
CA PRO A 238 19.97 -10.17 1.01
C PRO A 238 18.57 -10.44 0.47
N LEU A 239 17.57 -9.67 0.94
CA LEU A 239 16.20 -9.76 0.46
C LEU A 239 16.07 -9.29 -1.00
N LEU A 240 16.75 -8.19 -1.34
CA LEU A 240 16.69 -7.57 -2.67
C LEU A 240 17.45 -8.37 -3.74
N ALA A 241 18.53 -9.05 -3.37
CA ALA A 241 19.28 -9.94 -4.26
C ALA A 241 18.37 -11.01 -4.87
N GLY A 242 17.45 -11.58 -4.08
CA GLY A 242 16.49 -12.55 -4.59
C GLY A 242 15.54 -11.98 -5.66
N PHE A 243 15.16 -10.70 -5.58
CA PHE A 243 14.35 -10.05 -6.62
C PHE A 243 15.15 -9.76 -7.89
N THR A 244 16.44 -9.46 -7.77
CA THR A 244 17.34 -9.25 -8.91
C THR A 244 17.65 -10.56 -9.62
N GLU A 245 17.91 -11.64 -8.87
CA GLU A 245 18.23 -12.97 -9.42
C GLU A 245 17.02 -13.65 -10.08
N LYS A 246 15.83 -13.45 -9.52
CA LYS A 246 14.59 -14.08 -9.98
C LYS A 246 13.60 -13.02 -10.43
N LEU A 247 13.65 -12.67 -11.71
CA LEU A 247 12.75 -11.67 -12.32
C LEU A 247 11.26 -11.94 -12.05
N VAL A 248 10.86 -13.21 -12.09
CA VAL A 248 9.49 -13.63 -11.79
C VAL A 248 9.06 -13.25 -10.37
N LEU A 249 9.98 -13.27 -9.41
CA LEU A 249 9.73 -12.89 -8.03
C LEU A 249 9.52 -11.39 -7.89
N LEU A 250 10.30 -10.58 -8.63
CA LEU A 250 10.12 -9.13 -8.70
C LEU A 250 8.77 -8.77 -9.36
N ASP A 251 8.41 -9.45 -10.45
CA ASP A 251 7.12 -9.28 -11.11
C ASP A 251 5.95 -9.61 -10.16
N GLN A 252 6.08 -10.68 -9.36
CA GLN A 252 5.10 -11.04 -8.33
C GLN A 252 5.01 -9.98 -7.22
N ALA A 253 6.15 -9.48 -6.72
CA ALA A 253 6.17 -8.45 -5.68
C ALA A 253 5.51 -7.16 -6.16
N VAL A 254 5.82 -6.70 -7.38
CA VAL A 254 5.18 -5.52 -7.97
C VAL A 254 3.70 -5.76 -8.24
N ALA A 255 3.31 -6.93 -8.76
CA ALA A 255 1.91 -7.28 -8.95
C ALA A 255 1.11 -7.29 -7.63
N ALA A 256 1.73 -7.74 -6.54
CA ALA A 256 1.16 -7.68 -5.19
C ALA A 256 0.98 -6.22 -4.73
N ILE A 257 2.02 -5.40 -4.86
CA ILE A 257 2.03 -3.97 -4.50
C ILE A 257 1.02 -3.15 -5.31
N GLU A 258 0.84 -3.48 -6.59
CA GLU A 258 -0.17 -2.87 -7.46
C GLU A 258 -1.59 -3.31 -7.11
N GLY A 259 -1.74 -4.39 -6.33
CA GLY A 259 -3.03 -4.93 -5.94
C GLY A 259 -3.70 -5.70 -7.08
N LYS A 260 -2.95 -6.41 -7.93
CA LYS A 260 -3.56 -7.22 -9.01
C LYS A 260 -4.45 -8.34 -8.43
N ASP A 261 -4.06 -8.91 -7.30
CA ASP A 261 -4.86 -9.85 -6.53
C ASP A 261 -5.89 -9.14 -5.64
N ALA A 262 -7.12 -9.68 -5.57
CA ALA A 262 -8.21 -9.07 -4.82
C ALA A 262 -8.02 -9.18 -3.30
N GLU A 263 -7.40 -10.27 -2.84
CA GLU A 263 -7.18 -10.51 -1.42
C GLU A 263 -6.02 -9.64 -0.90
N LEU A 264 -4.96 -9.49 -1.69
CA LEU A 264 -3.88 -8.54 -1.39
C LEU A 264 -4.37 -7.08 -1.36
N ARG A 265 -5.41 -6.73 -2.14
CA ARG A 265 -6.10 -5.42 -2.02
C ARG A 265 -6.81 -5.27 -0.68
N LEU A 266 -7.56 -6.29 -0.24
CA LEU A 266 -8.21 -6.27 1.08
C LEU A 266 -7.17 -6.09 2.20
N LEU A 267 -6.05 -6.82 2.12
CA LEU A 267 -4.94 -6.69 3.06
C LEU A 267 -4.30 -5.30 3.05
N THR A 268 -4.01 -4.75 1.87
CA THR A 268 -3.47 -3.38 1.70
C THR A 268 -4.39 -2.32 2.31
N LEU A 269 -5.70 -2.54 2.22
CA LEU A 269 -6.72 -1.64 2.75
C LEU A 269 -7.05 -1.90 4.23
N ARG A 270 -6.46 -2.94 4.84
CA ARG A 270 -6.81 -3.44 6.18
C ARG A 270 -8.32 -3.64 6.33
N LEU A 271 -8.94 -4.22 5.29
CA LEU A 271 -10.33 -4.64 5.30
C LEU A 271 -10.45 -6.06 5.86
N PRO A 272 -11.60 -6.44 6.46
CA PRO A 272 -11.81 -7.76 7.04
C PRO A 272 -11.44 -8.90 6.08
N PRO A 273 -10.64 -9.86 6.57
CA PRO A 273 -10.39 -10.23 7.96
C PRO A 273 -9.08 -9.63 8.49
N TYR A 274 -8.48 -8.70 7.74
CA TYR A 274 -7.15 -8.15 8.01
C TYR A 274 -7.17 -6.89 8.88
N ASP A 275 -8.36 -6.48 9.32
CA ASP A 275 -8.60 -5.27 10.11
C ASP A 275 -8.04 -5.39 11.54
N ASP A 276 -7.92 -6.61 12.08
CA ASP A 276 -7.41 -6.87 13.43
C ASP A 276 -6.03 -7.55 13.47
N LEU A 277 -5.25 -7.47 12.38
CA LEU A 277 -3.88 -8.03 12.35
C LEU A 277 -2.95 -7.40 13.41
N GLY A 278 -3.29 -6.23 13.94
CA GLY A 278 -2.44 -5.45 14.84
C GLY A 278 -1.40 -4.61 14.10
N GLU A 279 -0.51 -4.01 14.88
CA GLU A 279 0.63 -3.25 14.38
C GLU A 279 1.70 -4.19 13.82
N LEU A 280 2.53 -3.66 12.91
CA LEU A 280 3.66 -4.41 12.37
C LEU A 280 4.69 -4.61 13.48
N PRO A 281 5.12 -5.86 13.75
CA PRO A 281 6.16 -6.11 14.73
C PRO A 281 7.48 -5.49 14.26
N THR A 282 8.20 -4.89 15.20
CA THR A 282 9.54 -4.32 14.96
C THR A 282 10.65 -5.37 15.09
N ASP A 283 10.44 -6.40 15.91
CA ASP A 283 11.38 -7.51 16.07
C ASP A 283 10.98 -8.71 15.19
N ALA A 284 11.93 -9.16 14.36
CA ALA A 284 11.79 -10.33 13.50
C ALA A 284 11.59 -11.63 14.29
N ASN A 285 12.08 -11.69 15.54
CA ASN A 285 11.93 -12.86 16.40
C ASN A 285 10.48 -13.06 16.88
N ALA A 286 9.63 -12.04 16.74
CA ALA A 286 8.20 -12.15 16.98
C ALA A 286 7.48 -12.96 15.88
N ILE A 287 8.18 -13.33 14.80
CA ILE A 287 7.66 -14.14 13.70
C ILE A 287 8.36 -15.50 13.68
N SER A 288 7.55 -16.54 13.85
CA SER A 288 7.96 -17.95 13.91
C SER A 288 7.64 -18.76 12.65
N VAL A 289 6.80 -18.23 11.75
CA VAL A 289 6.31 -18.93 10.55
C VAL A 289 7.46 -19.41 9.65
N GLU A 290 7.31 -20.62 9.15
CA GLU A 290 8.28 -21.28 8.27
C GLU A 290 7.80 -21.34 6.82
N GLU A 291 8.73 -21.52 5.86
CA GLU A 291 8.39 -21.64 4.44
C GLU A 291 7.45 -22.82 4.14
N SER A 292 7.53 -23.89 4.94
CA SER A 292 6.67 -25.07 4.86
C SER A 292 5.19 -24.74 5.07
N PHE A 293 4.89 -23.67 5.82
CA PHE A 293 3.53 -23.20 6.04
C PHE A 293 2.86 -22.73 4.73
N VAL A 294 3.63 -22.13 3.82
CA VAL A 294 3.10 -21.67 2.53
C VAL A 294 2.56 -22.85 1.71
N ASP A 295 3.23 -24.00 1.79
CA ASP A 295 2.75 -25.23 1.16
C ASP A 295 1.53 -25.80 1.91
N ALA A 296 1.56 -25.79 3.24
CA ALA A 296 0.42 -26.22 4.08
C ALA A 296 -0.84 -25.38 3.85
N LEU A 297 -0.69 -24.08 3.53
CA LEU A 297 -1.78 -23.18 3.16
C LEU A 297 -2.56 -23.70 1.93
N ARG A 298 -1.91 -24.49 1.06
CA ARG A 298 -2.57 -25.10 -0.10
C ARG A 298 -3.23 -26.44 0.22
N GLY A 299 -3.07 -26.94 1.44
CA GLY A 299 -3.61 -28.19 1.95
C GLY A 299 -5.08 -28.10 2.42
N PRO A 300 -5.55 -29.16 3.11
CA PRO A 300 -6.90 -29.24 3.65
C PRO A 300 -7.07 -28.29 4.85
N ALA A 301 -8.27 -27.70 4.98
CA ALA A 301 -8.57 -26.72 6.04
C ALA A 301 -8.43 -27.30 7.47
N SER A 302 -8.64 -28.60 7.63
CA SER A 302 -8.50 -29.31 8.92
C SER A 302 -7.08 -29.26 9.48
N GLU A 303 -6.05 -29.27 8.62
CA GLU A 303 -4.65 -29.20 9.04
C GLU A 303 -4.20 -27.76 9.34
N LEU A 304 -4.91 -26.76 8.81
CA LEU A 304 -4.62 -25.35 9.01
C LEU A 304 -5.26 -24.78 10.28
N ALA A 305 -6.36 -25.39 10.75
CA ALA A 305 -7.12 -24.88 11.89
C ALA A 305 -6.29 -24.70 13.17
N THR A 306 -5.21 -25.48 13.35
CA THR A 306 -4.30 -25.39 14.50
C THR A 306 -3.12 -24.44 14.28
N ARG A 307 -2.96 -23.86 13.08
CA ARG A 307 -1.82 -23.04 12.65
C ARG A 307 -2.20 -21.57 12.41
N GLU A 308 -3.13 -21.07 13.22
CA GLU A 308 -3.63 -19.69 13.12
C GLU A 308 -2.53 -18.63 13.25
N ALA A 309 -1.64 -18.80 14.24
CA ALA A 309 -0.55 -17.87 14.50
C ALA A 309 0.33 -17.66 13.26
N GLU A 310 0.70 -18.75 12.58
CA GLU A 310 1.49 -18.73 11.35
C GLU A 310 0.76 -17.99 10.21
N GLY A 311 -0.57 -18.17 10.11
CA GLY A 311 -1.40 -17.43 9.16
C GLY A 311 -1.39 -15.93 9.39
N ARG A 312 -1.48 -15.52 10.66
CA ARG A 312 -1.42 -14.11 11.08
C ARG A 312 -0.05 -13.50 10.82
N GLU A 313 1.01 -14.20 11.17
CA GLU A 313 2.39 -13.76 10.93
C GLU A 313 2.69 -13.60 9.44
N LEU A 314 2.26 -14.55 8.60
CA LEU A 314 2.41 -14.43 7.15
C LEU A 314 1.64 -13.23 6.60
N ALA A 315 0.43 -12.96 7.11
CA ALA A 315 -0.35 -11.78 6.75
C ALA A 315 0.34 -10.47 7.17
N LEU A 316 1.04 -10.46 8.32
CA LEU A 316 1.84 -9.32 8.77
C LEU A 316 3.05 -9.07 7.85
N LEU A 317 3.78 -10.11 7.43
CA LEU A 317 4.88 -9.99 6.47
C LEU A 317 4.42 -9.40 5.13
N LEU A 318 3.29 -9.89 4.61
CA LEU A 318 2.67 -9.31 3.42
C LEU A 318 2.24 -7.86 3.66
N ALA A 319 1.64 -7.55 4.81
CA ALA A 319 1.25 -6.17 5.12
C ALA A 319 2.45 -5.22 5.15
N ALA A 320 3.61 -5.69 5.61
CA ALA A 320 4.87 -4.94 5.62
C ALA A 320 5.31 -4.57 4.19
N LEU A 321 5.29 -5.57 3.28
CA LEU A 321 5.58 -5.37 1.85
C LEU A 321 4.62 -4.37 1.19
N LEU A 322 3.33 -4.43 1.52
CA LEU A 322 2.28 -3.63 0.88
C LEU A 322 2.19 -2.19 1.44
N SER A 323 2.66 -1.99 2.69
CA SER A 323 2.69 -0.70 3.36
C SER A 323 3.62 0.30 2.66
N ALA A 324 3.37 1.60 2.85
CA ALA A 324 4.29 2.62 2.33
C ALA A 324 5.58 2.61 3.14
N SER A 325 6.51 1.74 2.75
CA SER A 325 7.76 1.44 3.45
C SER A 325 8.98 1.62 2.54
N PRO A 326 10.19 1.80 3.11
CA PRO A 326 11.43 1.81 2.34
C PRO A 326 11.63 0.54 1.50
N LEU A 327 11.15 -0.62 1.97
CA LEU A 327 11.16 -1.86 1.20
C LEU A 327 10.33 -1.73 -0.08
N ARG A 328 9.08 -1.23 0.04
CA ARG A 328 8.18 -1.06 -1.11
C ARG A 328 8.76 -0.11 -2.14
N LEU A 329 9.39 0.98 -1.67
CA LEU A 329 10.13 1.91 -2.51
C LEU A 329 11.27 1.22 -3.26
N LYS A 330 12.14 0.49 -2.56
CA LYS A 330 13.28 -0.22 -3.17
C LYS A 330 12.83 -1.23 -4.23
N ILE A 331 11.76 -2.00 -3.98
CA ILE A 331 11.20 -2.96 -4.95
C ILE A 331 10.67 -2.23 -6.20
N ARG A 332 9.94 -1.12 -6.03
CA ARG A 332 9.47 -0.30 -7.16
C ARG A 332 10.63 0.27 -7.97
N LEU A 333 11.71 0.71 -7.31
CA LEU A 333 12.90 1.22 -7.99
C LEU A 333 13.66 0.13 -8.74
N LEU A 334 13.74 -1.10 -8.22
CA LEU A 334 14.32 -2.24 -8.95
C LEU A 334 13.53 -2.52 -10.24
N MET A 335 12.20 -2.53 -10.17
CA MET A 335 11.37 -2.70 -11.36
C MET A 335 11.49 -1.52 -12.33
N ALA A 336 11.55 -0.29 -11.81
CA ALA A 336 11.74 0.89 -12.63
C ALA A 336 13.08 0.85 -13.37
N ASN A 337 14.18 0.53 -12.68
CA ASN A 337 15.50 0.39 -13.30
C ASN A 337 15.46 -0.63 -14.43
N ARG A 338 14.88 -1.81 -14.21
CA ARG A 338 14.70 -2.80 -15.27
C ARG A 338 13.92 -2.26 -16.48
N GLN A 339 12.78 -1.61 -16.25
CA GLN A 339 11.97 -1.05 -17.34
C GLN A 339 12.69 0.08 -18.09
N LEU A 340 13.51 0.86 -17.38
CA LEU A 340 14.32 1.93 -17.95
C LEU A 340 15.50 1.38 -18.75
N ASP A 341 16.16 0.33 -18.26
CA ASP A 341 17.22 -0.38 -18.99
C ASP A 341 16.66 -0.94 -20.31
N GLU A 342 15.50 -1.60 -20.27
CA GLU A 342 14.80 -2.10 -21.46
C GLU A 342 14.40 -0.97 -22.43
N ALA A 343 14.05 0.22 -21.91
CA ALA A 343 13.67 1.37 -22.71
C ALA A 343 14.86 2.22 -23.23
N THR A 344 16.09 1.94 -22.79
CA THR A 344 17.26 2.80 -23.10
C THR A 344 17.48 2.95 -24.60
N SER A 345 17.38 1.86 -25.37
CA SER A 345 17.53 1.90 -26.83
C SER A 345 16.40 2.70 -27.51
N GLU A 346 15.17 2.61 -27.00
CA GLU A 346 14.05 3.40 -27.52
C GLU A 346 14.24 4.89 -27.22
N VAL A 347 14.75 5.24 -26.04
CA VAL A 347 15.07 6.63 -25.66
C VAL A 347 16.20 7.17 -26.53
N GLU A 348 17.26 6.39 -26.79
CA GLU A 348 18.33 6.76 -27.74
C GLU A 348 17.77 7.03 -29.15
N SER A 349 16.76 6.28 -29.58
CA SER A 349 16.12 6.50 -30.89
C SER A 349 15.36 7.83 -31.00
N CYS A 350 14.91 8.41 -29.88
CA CYS A 350 14.31 9.74 -29.85
C CYS A 350 15.32 10.85 -30.20
N TYR A 351 16.61 10.61 -29.93
CA TYR A 351 17.71 11.52 -30.23
C TYR A 351 18.33 11.21 -31.60
N ALA A 352 17.50 11.21 -32.65
CA ALA A 352 17.96 11.10 -34.03
C ALA A 352 18.85 12.30 -34.42
N ARG A 353 19.74 12.12 -35.41
CA ARG A 353 20.72 13.15 -35.84
C ARG A 353 20.11 14.51 -36.18
N ASP A 354 18.89 14.52 -36.71
CA ASP A 354 18.22 15.74 -37.20
C ASP A 354 17.21 16.33 -36.19
N ALA A 355 17.06 15.73 -35.00
CA ALA A 355 16.12 16.21 -33.98
C ALA A 355 16.68 17.43 -33.23
N THR A 356 15.80 18.37 -32.87
CA THR A 356 16.18 19.44 -31.95
C THR A 356 16.26 18.89 -30.51
N PRO A 357 17.20 19.37 -29.68
CA PRO A 357 17.38 18.85 -28.31
C PRO A 357 16.07 18.86 -27.49
N ASP A 358 15.33 19.97 -27.53
CA ASP A 358 14.09 20.12 -26.76
C ASP A 358 13.00 19.13 -27.21
N THR A 359 12.85 18.91 -28.52
CA THR A 359 11.82 17.99 -29.04
C THR A 359 12.19 16.53 -28.76
N ALA A 360 13.47 16.16 -28.92
CA ALA A 360 13.97 14.85 -28.56
C ALA A 360 13.78 14.55 -27.06
N ARG A 361 14.09 15.53 -26.21
CA ARG A 361 13.89 15.44 -24.76
C ARG A 361 12.43 15.27 -24.36
N GLN A 362 11.51 16.03 -24.97
CA GLN A 362 10.08 15.88 -24.70
C GLN A 362 9.56 14.50 -25.11
N LEU A 363 9.98 13.98 -26.27
CA LEU A 363 9.61 12.64 -26.73
C LEU A 363 10.16 11.55 -25.80
N ALA A 364 11.43 11.66 -25.41
CA ALA A 364 12.07 10.77 -24.44
C ALA A 364 11.34 10.77 -23.08
N GLN A 365 11.02 11.96 -22.54
CA GLN A 365 10.27 12.10 -21.29
C GLN A 365 8.86 11.50 -21.38
N ALA A 366 8.16 11.71 -22.50
CA ALA A 366 6.84 11.14 -22.72
C ALA A 366 6.88 9.61 -22.79
N LEU A 367 7.88 9.05 -23.48
CA LEU A 367 8.09 7.60 -23.60
C LEU A 367 8.35 6.98 -22.22
N VAL A 368 9.32 7.51 -21.48
CA VAL A 368 9.67 7.02 -20.15
C VAL A 368 8.50 7.19 -19.17
N GLY A 369 7.82 8.34 -19.22
CA GLY A 369 6.63 8.62 -18.42
C GLY A 369 5.52 7.58 -18.62
N ARG A 370 5.27 7.19 -19.87
CA ARG A 370 4.30 6.15 -20.22
C ARG A 370 4.73 4.76 -19.74
N ARG A 371 6.02 4.42 -19.87
CA ARG A 371 6.56 3.13 -19.38
C ARG A 371 6.36 2.97 -17.88
N LEU A 372 6.66 4.00 -17.10
CA LEU A 372 6.56 3.98 -15.63
C LEU A 372 5.14 4.26 -15.09
N GLU A 373 4.15 4.47 -15.94
CA GLU A 373 2.81 4.89 -15.52
C GLU A 373 2.14 3.86 -14.59
N GLN A 374 2.29 2.57 -14.90
CA GLN A 374 1.76 1.48 -14.06
C GLN A 374 2.40 1.50 -12.67
N LEU A 375 3.72 1.70 -12.59
CA LEU A 375 4.45 1.80 -11.32
C LEU A 375 4.10 3.07 -10.53
N ARG A 376 3.45 4.06 -11.12
CA ARG A 376 2.93 5.24 -10.40
C ARG A 376 1.57 4.99 -9.76
N LEU A 377 0.87 3.94 -10.17
CA LEU A 377 -0.40 3.54 -9.55
C LEU A 377 -0.16 3.12 -8.09
N ASN A 378 -1.04 3.61 -7.22
CA ASN A 378 -0.98 3.39 -5.78
C ASN A 378 0.33 3.80 -5.07
N ALA A 379 1.22 4.52 -5.77
CA ALA A 379 2.49 5.02 -5.25
C ALA A 379 2.28 6.10 -4.18
N SER A 380 3.13 6.11 -3.15
CA SER A 380 3.28 7.21 -2.20
C SER A 380 3.89 8.43 -2.89
N LEU A 381 3.86 9.59 -2.22
CA LEU A 381 4.47 10.81 -2.76
C LEU A 381 5.98 10.63 -2.97
N GLU A 382 6.65 10.02 -2.01
CA GLU A 382 8.07 9.70 -2.05
C GLU A 382 8.41 8.75 -3.21
N GLU A 383 7.63 7.67 -3.37
CA GLU A 383 7.80 6.73 -4.49
C GLU A 383 7.63 7.42 -5.85
N ARG A 384 6.65 8.32 -6.00
CA ARG A 384 6.47 9.08 -7.24
C ARG A 384 7.64 10.00 -7.53
N SER A 385 8.15 10.67 -6.51
CA SER A 385 9.33 11.55 -6.63
C SER A 385 10.56 10.75 -7.04
N ALA A 386 10.82 9.61 -6.38
CA ALA A 386 11.95 8.75 -6.71
C ALA A 386 11.86 8.17 -8.13
N LEU A 387 10.67 7.72 -8.56
CA LEU A 387 10.44 7.27 -9.94
C LEU A 387 10.66 8.39 -10.95
N HIS A 388 10.24 9.63 -10.63
CA HIS A 388 10.45 10.79 -11.48
C HIS A 388 11.94 11.12 -11.64
N LYS A 389 12.69 11.16 -10.54
CA LYS A 389 14.15 11.37 -10.56
C LYS A 389 14.87 10.31 -11.39
N ARG A 390 14.48 9.03 -11.28
CA ARG A 390 15.06 7.95 -12.10
C ARG A 390 14.77 8.13 -13.59
N ALA A 391 13.55 8.51 -13.94
CA ALA A 391 13.17 8.81 -15.31
C ALA A 391 13.98 9.97 -15.90
N GLU A 392 14.11 11.07 -15.15
CA GLU A 392 14.89 12.24 -15.57
C GLU A 392 16.37 11.89 -15.72
N GLY A 393 16.94 11.13 -14.79
CA GLY A 393 18.33 10.68 -14.86
C GLY A 393 18.63 9.90 -16.14
N LEU A 394 17.75 8.96 -16.55
CA LEU A 394 17.92 8.24 -17.82
C LEU A 394 17.93 9.21 -19.00
N VAL A 395 16.90 10.06 -19.12
CA VAL A 395 16.79 11.00 -20.25
C VAL A 395 18.01 11.92 -20.32
N MET A 396 18.43 12.48 -19.18
CA MET A 396 19.61 13.34 -19.10
C MET A 396 20.89 12.61 -19.50
N SER A 397 21.09 11.37 -19.03
CA SER A 397 22.27 10.58 -19.40
C SER A 397 22.34 10.24 -20.89
N VAL A 398 21.19 9.98 -21.53
CA VAL A 398 21.13 9.75 -22.98
C VAL A 398 21.38 11.05 -23.74
N GLU A 399 20.77 12.15 -23.30
CA GLU A 399 20.94 13.49 -23.87
C GLU A 399 22.42 13.93 -23.85
N GLN A 400 23.10 13.76 -22.72
CA GLN A 400 24.52 14.05 -22.56
C GLN A 400 25.39 13.21 -23.51
N ARG A 401 25.13 11.90 -23.61
CA ARG A 401 25.85 11.02 -24.55
C ARG A 401 25.63 11.43 -26.01
N TRP A 402 24.41 11.82 -26.36
CA TRP A 402 24.09 12.27 -27.71
C TRP A 402 24.77 13.61 -28.05
N LEU A 403 24.72 14.60 -27.15
CA LEU A 403 25.40 15.89 -27.32
C LEU A 403 26.91 15.70 -27.52
N ALA A 404 27.54 14.79 -26.78
CA ALA A 404 28.96 14.47 -26.93
C ALA A 404 29.33 13.85 -28.30
N THR A 405 28.37 13.28 -29.03
CA THR A 405 28.60 12.68 -30.36
C THR A 405 28.39 13.62 -31.54
N ARG A 406 27.94 14.86 -31.31
CA ARG A 406 27.75 15.85 -32.39
C ARG A 406 29.09 16.47 -32.79
N PRO A 407 29.39 16.59 -34.11
CA PRO A 407 30.65 17.14 -34.59
C PRO A 407 30.86 18.61 -34.21
N ASP A 408 29.80 19.38 -33.95
CA ASP A 408 29.91 20.77 -33.47
C ASP A 408 30.52 20.88 -32.06
N ALA A 409 30.57 19.79 -31.28
CA ALA A 409 31.28 19.75 -30.01
C ALA A 409 32.81 19.67 -30.19
N ALA A 410 33.30 19.36 -31.40
CA ALA A 410 34.73 19.23 -31.69
C ALA A 410 35.37 20.52 -32.24
N GLU A 411 34.60 21.48 -32.76
CA GLU A 411 35.15 22.76 -33.25
C GLU A 411 35.31 23.83 -32.16
N ASP A 412 34.63 23.71 -31.02
CA ASP A 412 34.91 24.52 -29.83
C ASP A 412 36.08 23.96 -28.98
N GLY A 413 36.65 22.81 -29.38
CA GLY A 413 37.70 22.08 -28.65
C GLY A 413 39.15 22.52 -28.94
N GLN A 414 39.40 23.55 -29.76
CA GLN A 414 40.76 24.01 -30.10
C GLN A 414 41.25 25.26 -29.37
N ASN A 415 40.57 25.63 -28.26
CA ASN A 415 41.11 26.54 -27.25
C ASN A 415 41.16 25.91 -25.84
N ALA A 416 41.36 24.60 -25.74
CA ALA A 416 41.68 23.95 -24.47
C ALA A 416 43.21 23.83 -24.31
N ALA A 417 43.80 24.80 -23.62
CA ALA A 417 44.97 24.54 -22.79
C ALA A 417 44.48 24.02 -21.44
N ASP A 418 44.72 22.74 -21.19
CA ASP A 418 44.50 22.02 -19.92
C ASP A 418 45.70 22.24 -18.95
N PRO A 419 45.68 21.77 -17.69
CA PRO A 419 44.55 21.62 -16.76
C PRO A 419 44.93 21.99 -15.30
N GLU A 420 43.98 22.44 -14.47
CA GLU A 420 44.03 22.16 -13.03
C GLU A 420 42.64 21.73 -12.56
N ALA A 421 42.62 20.62 -11.83
CA ALA A 421 41.49 19.73 -11.59
C ALA A 421 40.36 20.37 -10.78
N ASP A 422 39.11 20.00 -11.11
CA ASP A 422 38.02 20.03 -10.13
C ASP A 422 37.15 18.75 -10.24
N PRO A 423 37.01 17.96 -9.18
CA PRO A 423 36.23 16.72 -9.17
C PRO A 423 34.77 16.97 -8.76
N ALA A 424 33.91 16.01 -9.11
CA ALA A 424 32.58 15.74 -8.53
C ALA A 424 31.47 16.78 -8.81
N ALA A 425 30.48 16.50 -9.65
CA ALA A 425 29.36 15.60 -9.37
C ALA A 425 28.77 15.81 -7.96
N GLU A 426 27.73 16.64 -7.83
CA GLU A 426 26.64 16.46 -6.85
C GLU A 426 25.47 17.44 -7.10
N GLU A 427 24.36 17.07 -6.49
CA GLU A 427 22.98 17.53 -6.61
C GLU A 427 22.72 19.03 -6.34
N ALA A 428 21.60 19.58 -6.83
CA ALA A 428 20.52 20.16 -6.02
C ALA A 428 19.72 21.24 -6.78
N VAL A 429 18.55 21.54 -6.23
CA VAL A 429 17.69 22.67 -6.57
C VAL A 429 18.40 23.96 -6.15
N ASP A 430 19.52 24.36 -6.77
CA ASP A 430 20.28 25.57 -6.40
C ASP A 430 21.35 25.93 -7.42
N ASP A 431 21.16 27.03 -8.17
CA ASP A 431 22.33 27.73 -8.67
C ASP A 431 22.06 29.22 -8.92
N LEU A 432 22.80 30.05 -8.18
CA LEU A 432 23.03 31.44 -8.53
C LEU A 432 23.99 31.45 -9.73
N SER A 433 23.62 32.15 -10.79
CA SER A 433 24.51 32.39 -11.93
C SER A 433 25.78 33.12 -11.50
N ASP A 434 26.86 32.99 -12.28
CA ASP A 434 28.13 33.67 -12.01
C ASP A 434 27.97 35.21 -11.91
N TYR A 435 27.01 35.76 -12.64
CA TYR A 435 26.63 37.16 -12.54
C TYR A 435 25.98 37.50 -11.19
N GLU A 436 25.11 36.64 -10.67
CA GLU A 436 24.44 36.81 -9.37
C GLU A 436 25.44 36.64 -8.21
N LYS A 437 26.37 35.69 -8.30
CA LYS A 437 27.47 35.48 -7.34
C LYS A 437 28.41 36.70 -7.30
N ARG A 438 28.79 37.25 -8.46
CA ARG A 438 29.62 38.48 -8.54
C ARG A 438 28.94 39.72 -7.95
N ASN A 439 27.62 39.78 -7.99
CA ASN A 439 26.84 40.87 -7.42
C ASN A 439 26.53 40.69 -5.91
N GLY A 440 27.18 39.73 -5.25
CA GLY A 440 27.07 39.52 -3.81
C GLY A 440 25.89 38.64 -3.38
N SER A 441 25.27 37.91 -4.33
CA SER A 441 24.22 36.94 -3.99
C SER A 441 24.84 35.66 -3.42
N LEU A 442 24.21 35.10 -2.41
CA LEU A 442 24.65 33.91 -1.70
C LEU A 442 23.51 32.91 -1.60
N PHE A 443 23.80 31.62 -1.71
CA PHE A 443 22.82 30.57 -1.44
C PHE A 443 23.16 29.92 -0.10
N THR A 444 22.24 29.93 0.85
CA THR A 444 22.53 29.52 2.24
C THR A 444 21.30 29.02 2.98
N THR A 445 21.50 28.23 4.04
CA THR A 445 20.43 27.78 4.92
C THR A 445 20.10 28.88 5.93
N VAL A 446 18.88 29.40 5.85
CA VAL A 446 18.39 30.45 6.73
C VAL A 446 17.48 29.85 7.80
N ASN A 447 17.77 30.14 9.06
CA ASN A 447 16.92 29.85 10.20
C ASN A 447 15.73 30.82 10.20
N ILE A 448 14.53 30.31 9.94
CA ILE A 448 13.29 31.07 9.97
C ILE A 448 12.44 30.68 11.19
N ARG A 449 11.77 31.67 11.80
CA ARG A 449 10.81 31.43 12.88
C ARG A 449 9.39 31.43 12.33
N VAL A 450 8.75 30.27 12.31
CA VAL A 450 7.35 30.11 11.90
C VAL A 450 6.50 29.83 13.14
N GLY A 451 5.92 30.89 13.71
CA GLY A 451 5.20 30.81 14.99
C GLY A 451 6.13 30.45 16.17
N MET A 452 5.83 29.36 16.89
CA MET A 452 6.66 28.88 18.01
C MET A 452 7.80 27.93 17.57
N ARG A 453 7.85 27.49 16.32
CA ARG A 453 8.87 26.54 15.83
C ARG A 453 9.93 27.24 14.99
N ARG A 454 11.20 26.84 15.18
CA ARG A 454 12.32 27.21 14.29
C ARG A 454 12.37 26.19 13.16
N SER A 455 12.51 26.66 11.93
CA SER A 455 12.66 25.84 10.73
C SER A 455 13.89 26.32 9.96
N GLN A 456 14.64 25.38 9.40
CA GLN A 456 15.74 25.68 8.48
C GLN A 456 15.21 25.62 7.05
N VAL A 457 15.54 26.63 6.25
CA VAL A 457 15.13 26.71 4.84
C VAL A 457 16.33 27.15 4.01
N ALA A 458 16.67 26.35 3.01
CA ALA A 458 17.63 26.70 1.97
C ALA A 458 17.04 27.84 1.11
N SER A 459 17.75 28.96 0.99
CA SER A 459 17.27 30.12 0.23
C SER A 459 18.42 30.96 -0.33
N ALA A 460 18.15 31.60 -1.47
CA ALA A 460 19.00 32.66 -1.99
C ALA A 460 18.89 33.90 -1.08
N VAL A 461 20.01 34.60 -0.91
CA VAL A 461 20.15 35.82 -0.14
C VAL A 461 20.88 36.83 -1.01
N ILE A 462 20.30 38.00 -1.21
CA ILE A 462 20.87 39.07 -2.04
C ILE A 462 21.09 40.33 -1.21
N PRO A 463 22.02 41.22 -1.60
CA PRO A 463 22.08 42.57 -1.06
C PRO A 463 20.77 43.31 -1.31
N ASP A 464 20.26 44.03 -0.32
CA ASP A 464 19.04 44.81 -0.49
C ASP A 464 19.28 45.96 -1.49
N PRO A 465 18.42 46.12 -2.51
CA PRO A 465 18.62 47.14 -3.55
C PRO A 465 18.47 48.58 -3.04
N ASP A 466 17.82 48.80 -1.89
CA ASP A 466 17.54 50.12 -1.33
C ASP A 466 18.36 50.43 -0.05
N GLN A 467 18.92 49.41 0.60
CA GLN A 467 19.68 49.54 1.86
C GLN A 467 21.06 48.90 1.75
N GLN A 468 22.08 49.73 1.46
CA GLN A 468 23.47 49.28 1.37
C GLN A 468 23.93 48.58 2.66
N GLY A 469 24.53 47.40 2.50
CA GLY A 469 25.09 46.60 3.61
C GLY A 469 24.10 45.67 4.32
N ARG A 470 22.84 45.60 3.87
CA ARG A 470 21.86 44.64 4.39
C ARG A 470 21.57 43.55 3.39
N MET A 471 21.29 42.35 3.92
CA MET A 471 20.99 41.17 3.13
C MET A 471 19.52 40.78 3.30
N VAL A 472 18.88 40.33 2.22
CA VAL A 472 17.49 39.89 2.20
C VAL A 472 17.35 38.53 1.54
N MET A 473 16.40 37.72 2.00
CA MET A 473 16.03 36.51 1.28
C MET A 473 15.47 36.91 -0.09
N ALA A 474 15.82 36.15 -1.12
CA ALA A 474 15.37 36.36 -2.48
C ALA A 474 14.63 35.14 -3.02
N GLU A 475 13.68 35.39 -3.90
CA GLU A 475 13.05 34.39 -4.73
C GLU A 475 13.21 34.76 -6.20
N ARG A 476 13.10 33.77 -7.08
CA ARG A 476 13.22 33.99 -8.52
C ARG A 476 11.86 34.43 -9.05
N ASP A 477 11.80 35.64 -9.61
CA ASP A 477 10.59 36.16 -10.23
C ASP A 477 10.21 35.27 -11.43
N PRO A 478 9.01 34.67 -11.44
CA PRO A 478 8.59 33.75 -12.51
C PRO A 478 8.46 34.43 -13.88
N GLU A 479 8.26 35.75 -13.94
CA GLU A 479 8.10 36.46 -15.22
C GLU A 479 9.44 36.92 -15.80
N SER A 480 10.34 37.46 -14.96
CA SER A 480 11.63 37.99 -15.43
C SER A 480 12.82 37.04 -15.24
N GLY A 481 12.66 35.99 -14.44
CA GLY A 481 13.72 35.06 -14.07
C GLY A 481 14.82 35.69 -13.19
N ARG A 482 14.66 36.93 -12.73
CA ARG A 482 15.65 37.62 -11.88
C ARG A 482 15.39 37.35 -10.40
N LEU A 483 16.44 37.36 -9.59
CA LEU A 483 16.30 37.33 -8.13
C LEU A 483 15.70 38.64 -7.64
N VAL A 484 14.57 38.54 -6.95
CA VAL A 484 13.87 39.66 -6.32
C VAL A 484 13.73 39.42 -4.82
N PRO A 485 13.72 40.47 -3.98
CA PRO A 485 13.55 40.32 -2.54
C PRO A 485 12.22 39.62 -2.21
N GLN A 486 12.30 38.57 -1.39
CA GLN A 486 11.13 37.84 -0.93
C GLN A 486 10.30 38.71 0.02
N MET A 487 9.00 38.79 -0.26
CA MET A 487 8.06 39.60 0.50
C MET A 487 7.25 38.73 1.48
N ALA A 488 7.15 39.15 2.74
CA ALA A 488 6.22 38.57 3.71
C ALA A 488 5.43 39.67 4.41
N ARG A 489 4.09 39.60 4.32
CA ARG A 489 3.17 40.63 4.86
C ARG A 489 3.55 42.06 4.43
N ASN A 490 3.87 42.25 3.15
CA ASN A 490 4.33 43.53 2.56
C ASN A 490 5.66 44.08 3.11
N ARG A 491 6.50 43.26 3.74
CA ARG A 491 7.85 43.63 4.17
C ARG A 491 8.90 42.67 3.61
N ARG A 492 10.09 43.18 3.32
CA ARG A 492 11.24 42.36 2.90
C ARG A 492 11.73 41.52 4.07
N ARG A 493 12.15 40.29 3.79
CA ARG A 493 12.75 39.40 4.78
C ARG A 493 14.25 39.66 4.91
N PHE A 494 14.63 40.52 5.83
CA PHE A 494 16.04 40.74 6.15
C PHE A 494 16.64 39.53 6.85
N VAL A 495 17.92 39.27 6.56
CA VAL A 495 18.71 38.22 7.19
C VAL A 495 20.04 38.78 7.66
N GLU A 496 20.54 38.21 8.75
CA GLU A 496 21.84 38.54 9.32
C GLU A 496 22.64 37.25 9.51
N GLN A 497 23.94 37.34 9.24
CA GLN A 497 24.88 36.28 9.55
C GLN A 497 25.31 36.39 11.01
N GLN A 498 25.04 35.33 11.77
CA GLN A 498 25.45 35.22 13.16
C GLN A 498 26.97 34.94 13.25
N PRO A 499 27.61 35.18 14.42
CA PRO A 499 29.03 34.92 14.62
C PRO A 499 29.46 33.47 14.42
N ASP A 500 28.50 32.53 14.53
CA ASP A 500 28.69 31.10 14.27
C ASP A 500 28.59 30.73 12.78
N GLY A 501 28.44 31.73 11.90
CA GLY A 501 28.34 31.57 10.45
C GLY A 501 26.93 31.24 9.96
N THR A 502 25.96 31.03 10.85
CA THR A 502 24.58 30.71 10.46
C THR A 502 23.78 31.95 10.08
N TRP A 503 22.85 31.81 9.13
CA TRP A 503 22.00 32.90 8.68
C TRP A 503 20.65 32.84 9.37
N GLN A 504 20.15 33.96 9.88
CA GLN A 504 18.86 34.02 10.57
C GLN A 504 18.02 35.21 10.09
N THR A 505 16.71 35.01 9.96
CA THR A 505 15.79 36.12 9.65
C THR A 505 15.68 37.10 10.81
N LEU A 506 15.80 38.38 10.50
CA LEU A 506 15.44 39.48 11.39
C LEU A 506 13.92 39.63 11.33
N THR A 507 13.22 39.27 12.41
CA THR A 507 11.76 39.41 12.54
C THR A 507 11.33 40.84 12.80
#